data_AF-A0A9P0YVH5-F1
#
_entry.id   AF-A0A9P0YVH5-F1
#
_cell.length_a   1.000
_cell.length_b   1.000
_cell.length_c   1.000
_cell.angle_alpha   90.00
_cell.angle_beta   90.00
_cell.angle_gamma   90.00
#
_symmetry.space_group_name_H-M   'P 1'
#
loop_
_entity.id
_entity.type
_entity.pdbx_description
1 polymer ?
#
loop_
_entity_poly.entity_id
_entity_poly.type
_entity_poly.pdbx_seq_one_letter_code
_entity_poly.pdbx_strand_id
1 'polypeptide(L)'
;MEAVKEKRKKKKRAKKKRPDSNGEKEAREEVAREKQELVCVYPFTTSSSATQRRIKQQYDELVSCHASNGLKLAQVERFVNCLIETRNELEHKSETIQRKFTITKALIFRADRSSLDRLRQQMYKLELEQKRLEEDAFVYNWLQQQLKLSPAYKKMIEIGASLERKSKSREIKNTDVEEFTEISFEELLAREKKDVFWQRCGKSKPPCSG
;
A
#
# COMPACT_ATOMS: atom_id res chain seq x y z
N MET A 1 32.25 -35.46 59.41
CA MET A 1 32.06 -36.91 59.15
C MET A 1 30.56 -37.11 59.00
N GLU A 2 29.93 -37.61 57.95
CA GLU A 2 30.28 -38.31 56.72
C GLU A 2 29.12 -38.07 55.74
N ALA A 3 29.38 -38.17 54.43
CA ALA A 3 28.37 -38.13 53.38
C ALA A 3 28.04 -39.55 52.90
N VAL A 4 26.75 -39.91 52.72
CA VAL A 4 26.35 -41.03 51.83
C VAL A 4 25.04 -40.73 51.07
N LYS A 5 25.24 -40.42 49.79
CA LYS A 5 24.51 -40.68 48.53
C LYS A 5 23.10 -41.34 48.51
N GLU A 6 22.18 -40.61 47.86
CA GLU A 6 21.39 -40.91 46.64
C GLU A 6 20.66 -42.27 46.46
N LYS A 7 19.33 -42.26 46.25
CA LYS A 7 18.65 -43.06 45.19
C LYS A 7 17.39 -42.39 44.62
N ARG A 8 17.45 -42.12 43.32
CA ARG A 8 16.36 -41.76 42.39
C ARG A 8 15.21 -42.79 42.40
N LYS A 9 13.95 -42.34 42.33
CA LYS A 9 12.82 -43.12 41.80
C LYS A 9 12.14 -42.40 40.64
N LYS A 10 12.40 -42.91 39.42
CA LYS A 10 11.71 -42.59 38.16
C LYS A 10 10.23 -42.98 38.26
N LYS A 11 9.29 -42.06 38.05
CA LYS A 11 7.87 -42.38 37.84
C LYS A 11 7.60 -42.59 36.34
N LYS A 12 7.02 -43.75 36.02
CA LYS A 12 6.83 -44.31 34.67
C LYS A 12 5.78 -43.55 33.86
N ARG A 13 6.06 -43.39 32.56
CA ARG A 13 5.14 -42.89 31.51
C ARG A 13 3.94 -43.82 31.33
N ALA A 14 2.73 -43.27 31.35
CA ALA A 14 1.53 -43.94 30.85
C ALA A 14 1.28 -43.49 29.40
N LYS A 15 1.26 -44.47 28.50
CA LYS A 15 1.02 -44.36 27.06
C LYS A 15 -0.50 -44.41 26.84
N LYS A 16 -1.13 -43.31 26.39
CA LYS A 16 -2.53 -43.34 25.91
C LYS A 16 -2.58 -43.01 24.41
N LYS A 17 -3.30 -43.88 23.71
CA LYS A 17 -3.40 -44.07 22.26
C LYS A 17 -3.94 -42.85 21.50
N ARG A 18 -3.48 -42.70 20.26
CA ARG A 18 -4.02 -41.82 19.20
C ARG A 18 -5.48 -42.19 18.86
N PRO A 19 -6.22 -41.25 18.27
CA PRO A 19 -6.83 -41.51 16.98
C PRO A 19 -6.38 -40.48 15.93
N ASP A 20 -5.85 -40.99 14.81
CA ASP A 20 -5.78 -40.29 13.53
C ASP A 20 -7.20 -40.22 12.96
N SER A 21 -7.63 -39.03 12.50
CA SER A 21 -8.60 -38.88 11.41
C SER A 21 -8.77 -37.40 11.05
N ASN A 22 -8.40 -37.09 9.80
CA ASN A 22 -8.96 -36.03 8.96
C ASN A 22 -8.42 -34.60 9.07
N GLY A 23 -7.13 -34.44 8.77
CA GLY A 23 -6.58 -33.16 8.33
C GLY A 23 -6.83 -32.94 6.85
N GLU A 24 -7.95 -32.30 6.48
CA GLU A 24 -8.14 -31.73 5.14
C GLU A 24 -9.31 -30.72 5.04
N LYS A 25 -9.67 -30.06 6.16
CA LYS A 25 -10.73 -29.04 6.18
C LYS A 25 -10.36 -27.67 6.79
N GLU A 26 -9.17 -27.50 7.36
CA GLU A 26 -8.80 -26.23 8.00
C GLU A 26 -8.23 -25.18 7.02
N ALA A 27 -7.72 -25.59 5.84
CA ALA A 27 -7.17 -24.65 4.86
C ALA A 27 -8.24 -23.89 4.03
N ARG A 28 -9.52 -24.29 4.11
CA ARG A 28 -10.63 -23.62 3.39
C ARG A 28 -11.45 -22.68 4.26
N GLU A 29 -11.37 -22.79 5.58
CA GLU A 29 -12.10 -21.90 6.49
C GLU A 29 -11.37 -20.57 6.73
N GLU A 30 -10.04 -20.56 6.65
CA GLU A 30 -9.24 -19.34 6.88
C GLU A 30 -9.42 -18.32 5.74
N VAL A 31 -9.57 -18.79 4.50
CA VAL A 31 -9.78 -17.94 3.31
C VAL A 31 -11.26 -17.50 3.16
N ALA A 32 -12.20 -18.21 3.80
CA ALA A 32 -13.62 -17.88 3.76
C ALA A 32 -14.02 -16.87 4.86
N ARG A 33 -13.36 -16.90 6.02
CA ARG A 33 -13.57 -15.90 7.10
C ARG A 33 -13.14 -14.50 6.68
N GLU A 34 -12.11 -14.36 5.85
CA GLU A 34 -11.66 -13.05 5.34
C GLU A 34 -12.74 -12.30 4.52
N LYS A 35 -13.73 -12.99 3.96
CA LYS A 35 -14.71 -12.37 3.04
C LYS A 35 -16.09 -12.13 3.64
N GLN A 36 -16.46 -12.79 4.74
CA GLN A 36 -17.82 -12.73 5.30
C GLN A 36 -17.93 -12.10 6.70
N GLU A 37 -16.82 -11.88 7.42
CA GLU A 37 -16.88 -11.37 8.80
C GLU A 37 -16.50 -9.87 8.94
N LEU A 38 -16.30 -9.17 7.82
CA LEU A 38 -16.12 -7.70 7.81
C LEU A 38 -17.46 -6.94 7.89
N VAL A 39 -18.49 -7.59 8.44
CA VAL A 39 -19.75 -6.96 8.85
C VAL A 39 -19.46 -6.18 10.14
N CYS A 40 -18.96 -4.96 9.96
CA CYS A 40 -18.98 -3.84 10.90
C CYS A 40 -18.74 -4.20 12.39
N VAL A 41 -17.55 -4.70 12.72
CA VAL A 41 -17.00 -4.53 14.07
C VAL A 41 -16.20 -3.23 14.07
N TYR A 42 -16.57 -2.28 14.91
CA TYR A 42 -15.87 -1.01 15.07
C TYR A 42 -14.39 -1.29 15.41
N PRO A 43 -13.42 -0.86 14.58
CA PRO A 43 -12.05 -1.37 14.64
C PRO A 43 -11.22 -0.72 15.76
N PHE A 44 -11.79 0.25 16.48
CA PHE A 44 -11.09 0.97 17.55
C PHE A 44 -11.47 0.37 18.91
N THR A 45 -10.52 -0.29 19.55
CA THR A 45 -10.69 -0.89 20.88
C THR A 45 -10.32 0.10 22.01
N THR A 46 -10.65 -0.26 23.25
CA THR A 46 -10.38 0.56 24.45
C THR A 46 -8.88 0.75 24.74
N SER A 47 -8.00 -0.11 24.22
CA SER A 47 -6.53 0.02 24.32
C SER A 47 -5.93 0.57 23.01
N SER A 48 -6.48 1.68 22.52
CA SER A 48 -6.08 2.23 21.23
C SER A 48 -4.73 2.95 21.26
N SER A 49 -3.90 2.69 20.26
CA SER A 49 -2.63 3.40 20.07
C SER A 49 -2.87 4.89 19.79
N ALA A 50 -1.81 5.70 19.84
CA ALA A 50 -1.92 7.12 19.44
C ALA A 50 -2.36 7.24 17.97
N THR A 51 -1.85 6.38 17.10
CA THR A 51 -2.24 6.28 15.69
C THR A 51 -3.74 6.01 15.56
N GLN A 52 -4.23 4.97 16.23
CA GLN A 52 -5.64 4.58 16.19
C GLN A 52 -6.55 5.67 16.77
N ARG A 53 -6.15 6.34 17.87
CA ARG A 53 -6.90 7.46 18.44
C ARG A 53 -7.02 8.64 17.48
N ARG A 54 -5.94 8.98 16.77
CA ARG A 54 -5.94 10.05 15.76
C ARG A 54 -6.91 9.72 14.62
N ILE A 55 -6.84 8.51 14.07
CA ILE A 55 -7.74 8.05 13.00
C ILE A 55 -9.20 8.06 13.50
N LYS A 56 -9.45 7.51 14.69
CA LYS A 56 -10.77 7.44 15.33
C LYS A 56 -11.40 8.83 15.46
N GLN A 57 -10.64 9.80 15.96
CA GLN A 57 -11.12 11.17 16.15
C GLN A 57 -11.58 11.79 14.84
N GLN A 58 -10.77 11.69 13.77
CA GLN A 58 -11.12 12.25 12.47
C GLN A 58 -12.29 11.50 11.81
N TYR A 59 -12.36 10.18 12.01
CA TYR A 59 -13.48 9.35 11.52
C TYR A 59 -14.80 9.70 12.22
N ASP A 60 -14.79 9.79 13.56
CA ASP A 60 -15.98 10.11 14.35
C ASP A 60 -16.49 11.53 14.02
N GLU A 61 -15.58 12.50 13.82
CA GLU A 61 -15.94 13.85 13.34
C GLU A 61 -16.62 13.78 11.97
N LEU A 62 -16.07 13.01 11.04
CA LEU A 62 -16.63 12.84 9.69
C LEU A 62 -18.05 12.24 9.72
N VAL A 63 -18.25 11.20 10.54
CA VAL A 63 -19.55 10.53 10.70
C VAL A 63 -20.57 11.47 11.35
N SER A 64 -20.17 12.23 12.37
CA SER A 64 -21.04 13.22 13.03
C SER A 64 -21.46 14.35 12.07
N CYS A 65 -20.54 14.85 11.25
CA CYS A 65 -20.83 15.87 10.25
C CYS A 65 -21.73 15.35 9.12
N HIS A 66 -21.57 14.08 8.73
CA HIS A 66 -22.48 13.43 7.80
C HIS A 66 -23.89 13.27 8.39
N ALA A 67 -24.01 12.83 9.65
CA ALA A 67 -25.30 12.65 10.32
C ALA A 67 -26.10 13.95 10.45
N SER A 68 -25.42 15.09 10.56
CA SER A 68 -26.02 16.42 10.62
C SER A 68 -26.24 17.07 9.24
N ASN A 69 -26.02 16.35 8.13
CA ASN A 69 -26.01 16.88 6.75
C ASN A 69 -25.05 18.07 6.54
N GLY A 70 -24.07 18.25 7.43
CA GLY A 70 -23.11 19.36 7.43
C GLY A 70 -21.75 19.00 6.84
N LEU A 71 -21.65 17.88 6.13
CA LEU A 71 -20.38 17.37 5.60
C LEU A 71 -19.79 18.32 4.55
N LYS A 72 -18.63 18.91 4.86
CA LYS A 72 -17.90 19.80 3.96
C LYS A 72 -16.69 19.11 3.33
N LEU A 73 -16.31 19.55 2.14
CA LEU A 73 -15.11 19.06 1.44
C LEU A 73 -13.86 19.17 2.33
N ALA A 74 -13.70 20.27 3.07
CA ALA A 74 -12.58 20.48 3.99
C ALA A 74 -12.49 19.42 5.11
N GLN A 75 -13.62 18.85 5.57
CA GLN A 75 -13.61 17.76 6.57
C GLN A 75 -13.15 16.45 5.94
N VAL A 76 -13.59 16.17 4.71
CA VAL A 76 -13.15 15.01 3.94
C VAL A 76 -11.65 15.11 3.66
N GLU A 77 -11.16 16.28 3.27
CA GLU A 77 -9.74 16.54 3.02
C GLU A 77 -8.89 16.32 4.27
N ARG A 78 -9.32 16.83 5.43
CA ARG A 78 -8.64 16.59 6.72
C ARG A 78 -8.54 15.10 7.04
N PHE A 79 -9.62 14.35 6.83
CA PHE A 79 -9.63 12.90 7.05
C PHE A 79 -8.69 12.17 6.09
N VAL A 80 -8.69 12.54 4.79
CA VAL A 80 -7.78 11.96 3.79
C VAL A 80 -6.32 12.23 4.14
N ASN A 81 -5.97 13.47 4.51
CA ASN A 81 -4.62 13.83 4.94
C ASN A 81 -4.19 13.02 6.17
N CYS A 82 -5.08 12.85 7.16
CA CYS A 82 -4.82 11.99 8.32
C CYS A 82 -4.52 10.54 7.92
N LEU A 83 -5.20 9.98 6.92
CA LEU A 83 -4.92 8.63 6.41
C LEU A 83 -3.56 8.55 5.69
N ILE A 84 -3.21 9.55 4.90
CA ILE A 84 -1.92 9.64 4.20
C ILE A 84 -0.77 9.71 5.21
N GLU A 85 -0.87 10.60 6.21
CA GLU A 85 0.11 10.72 7.29
C GLU A 85 0.26 9.41 8.06
N THR A 86 -0.86 8.76 8.38
CA THR A 86 -0.88 7.46 9.05
C THR A 86 -0.15 6.40 8.23
N ARG A 87 -0.42 6.30 6.93
CA ARG A 87 0.28 5.37 6.04
C ARG A 87 1.79 5.60 6.10
N ASN A 88 2.23 6.85 5.94
CA ASN A 88 3.64 7.21 5.95
C ASN A 88 4.30 6.89 7.29
N GLU A 89 3.60 7.13 8.40
CA GLU A 89 4.07 6.80 9.76
C GLU A 89 4.23 5.29 9.96
N LEU A 90 3.26 4.49 9.50
CA LEU A 90 3.32 3.03 9.59
C LEU A 90 4.43 2.44 8.73
N GLU A 91 4.59 2.95 7.51
CA GLU A 91 5.66 2.58 6.59
C GLU A 91 7.04 2.92 7.18
N HIS A 92 7.22 4.13 7.69
CA HIS A 92 8.48 4.52 8.32
C HIS A 92 8.82 3.65 9.54
N LYS A 93 7.82 3.33 10.37
CA LYS A 93 7.98 2.42 11.51
C LYS A 93 8.34 1.00 11.08
N SER A 94 7.69 0.47 10.03
CA SER A 94 7.97 -0.88 9.54
C SER A 94 9.40 -1.00 9.04
N GLU A 95 9.87 -0.03 8.25
CA GLU A 95 11.26 0.02 7.77
C GLU A 95 12.25 0.09 8.93
N THR A 96 11.97 0.95 9.91
CA THR A 96 12.84 1.13 11.08
C THR A 96 12.95 -0.16 11.89
N ILE A 97 11.82 -0.82 12.15
CA ILE A 97 11.78 -2.11 12.86
C ILE A 97 12.51 -3.18 12.04
N GLN A 98 12.25 -3.28 10.73
CA GLN A 98 12.88 -4.27 9.85
C GLN A 98 14.41 -4.10 9.76
N ARG A 99 14.89 -2.85 9.68
CA ARG A 99 16.34 -2.55 9.74
C ARG A 99 16.94 -2.99 11.08
N LYS A 100 16.29 -2.67 12.20
CA LYS A 100 16.74 -3.09 13.54
C LYS A 100 16.74 -4.62 13.69
N PHE A 101 15.73 -5.32 13.17
CA PHE A 101 15.70 -6.79 13.15
C PHE A 101 16.87 -7.35 12.37
N THR A 102 17.10 -6.87 11.15
CA THR A 102 18.20 -7.34 10.29
C THR A 102 19.55 -7.17 10.99
N ILE A 103 19.81 -5.98 11.54
CA ILE A 103 21.06 -5.69 12.26
C ILE A 103 21.19 -6.57 13.52
N THR A 104 20.17 -6.61 14.37
CA THR A 104 20.22 -7.37 15.63
C THR A 104 20.38 -8.86 15.36
N LYS A 105 19.70 -9.39 14.33
CA LYS A 105 19.83 -10.79 13.91
C LYS A 105 21.24 -11.10 13.44
N ALA A 106 21.84 -10.22 12.62
CA ALA A 106 23.23 -10.35 12.20
C ALA A 106 24.22 -10.29 13.38
N LEU A 107 23.96 -9.41 14.36
CA LEU A 107 24.76 -9.32 15.58
C LEU A 107 24.66 -10.60 16.43
N ILE A 108 23.46 -11.17 16.60
CA ILE A 108 23.27 -12.43 17.34
C ILE A 108 24.08 -13.58 16.72
N PHE A 109 24.13 -13.67 15.39
CA PHE A 109 24.92 -14.70 14.70
C PHE A 109 26.44 -14.60 14.98
N ARG A 110 26.95 -13.43 15.36
CA ARG A 110 28.37 -13.18 15.65
C ARG A 110 28.66 -12.88 17.12
N ALA A 111 27.68 -12.97 18.00
CA ALA A 111 27.78 -12.54 19.38
C ALA A 111 28.42 -13.60 20.28
N ASP A 112 29.32 -13.16 21.15
CA ASP A 112 29.81 -13.97 22.26
C ASP A 112 28.72 -14.20 23.33
N ARG A 113 28.91 -15.25 24.13
CA ARG A 113 27.96 -15.69 25.18
C ARG A 113 27.53 -14.57 26.14
N SER A 114 28.40 -13.59 26.40
CA SER A 114 28.15 -12.47 27.32
C SER A 114 27.26 -11.36 26.75
N SER A 115 27.24 -11.16 25.43
CA SER A 115 26.43 -10.12 24.76
C SER A 115 25.12 -10.64 24.18
N LEU A 116 25.03 -11.95 24.01
CA LEU A 116 23.92 -12.65 23.39
C LEU A 116 22.59 -12.48 24.15
N ASP A 117 22.59 -12.51 25.48
CA ASP A 117 21.35 -12.31 26.26
C ASP A 117 20.80 -10.90 26.12
N ARG A 118 21.67 -9.88 26.09
CA ARG A 118 21.27 -8.49 25.82
C ARG A 118 20.65 -8.36 24.43
N LEU A 119 21.25 -8.97 23.41
CA LEU A 119 20.73 -8.94 22.03
C LEU A 119 19.38 -9.66 21.91
N ARG A 120 19.18 -10.78 22.62
CA ARG A 120 17.88 -11.45 22.71
C ARG A 120 16.81 -10.55 23.33
N GLN A 121 17.13 -9.83 24.41
CA GLN A 121 16.20 -8.87 25.00
C GLN A 121 15.83 -7.74 24.03
N GLN A 122 16.79 -7.25 23.24
CA GLN A 122 16.51 -6.28 22.19
C GLN A 122 15.59 -6.87 21.11
N MET A 123 15.82 -8.13 20.72
CA MET A 123 14.95 -8.83 19.77
C MET A 123 13.51 -8.94 20.28
N TYR A 124 13.30 -9.35 21.53
CA TYR A 124 11.96 -9.44 22.11
C TYR A 124 11.22 -8.09 22.16
N LYS A 125 11.95 -6.99 22.42
CA LYS A 125 11.36 -5.65 22.38
C LYS A 125 10.92 -5.27 20.96
N LEU A 126 11.74 -5.60 19.96
CA LEU A 126 11.39 -5.35 18.55
C LEU A 126 10.19 -6.19 18.09
N GLU A 127 10.07 -7.44 18.55
CA GLU A 127 8.89 -8.28 18.27
C GLU A 127 7.61 -7.68 18.85
N LEU A 128 7.68 -7.10 20.06
CA LEU A 128 6.54 -6.41 20.65
C LEU A 128 6.18 -5.13 19.89
N GLU A 129 7.17 -4.34 19.48
CA GLU A 129 6.98 -3.16 18.63
C GLU A 129 6.35 -3.55 17.28
N GLN A 130 6.78 -4.67 16.68
CA GLN A 130 6.22 -5.19 15.44
C GLN A 130 4.76 -5.59 15.60
N LYS A 131 4.40 -6.36 16.64
CA LYS A 131 3.01 -6.75 16.90
C LYS A 131 2.10 -5.54 17.04
N ARG A 132 2.55 -4.52 17.78
CA ARG A 132 1.79 -3.27 17.93
C ARG A 132 1.65 -2.52 16.61
N LEU A 133 2.67 -2.53 15.76
CA LEU A 133 2.59 -1.94 14.42
C LEU A 133 1.59 -2.69 13.52
N GLU A 134 1.56 -4.03 13.60
CA GLU A 134 0.62 -4.88 12.87
C GLU A 134 -0.84 -4.58 13.27
N GLU A 135 -1.11 -4.35 14.56
CA GLU A 135 -2.43 -3.91 15.04
C GLU A 135 -2.84 -2.55 14.46
N ASP A 136 -1.94 -1.57 14.42
CA ASP A 136 -2.21 -0.26 13.80
C ASP A 136 -2.44 -0.38 12.29
N ALA A 137 -1.63 -1.19 11.61
CA ALA A 137 -1.74 -1.45 10.18
C ALA A 137 -3.03 -2.19 9.84
N PHE A 138 -3.47 -3.12 10.68
CA PHE A 138 -4.74 -3.81 10.54
C PHE A 138 -5.90 -2.82 10.53
N VAL A 139 -5.96 -1.90 11.51
CA VAL A 139 -7.03 -0.87 11.57
C VAL A 139 -7.02 0.02 10.33
N TYR A 140 -5.83 0.47 9.89
CA TYR A 140 -5.69 1.26 8.67
C TYR A 140 -6.18 0.51 7.42
N ASN A 141 -5.77 -0.75 7.26
CA ASN A 141 -6.14 -1.59 6.11
C ASN A 141 -7.63 -1.92 6.11
N TRP A 142 -8.21 -2.20 7.28
CA TRP A 142 -9.65 -2.39 7.45
C TRP A 142 -10.41 -1.15 6.98
N LEU A 143 -9.99 0.04 7.43
CA LEU A 143 -10.63 1.30 7.06
C LEU A 143 -10.53 1.58 5.56
N GLN A 144 -9.35 1.32 4.97
CA GLN A 144 -9.14 1.36 3.52
C GLN A 144 -10.10 0.43 2.76
N GLN A 145 -10.31 -0.81 3.24
CA GLN A 145 -11.23 -1.75 2.63
C GLN A 145 -12.68 -1.26 2.73
N GLN A 146 -13.10 -0.75 3.90
CA GLN A 146 -14.44 -0.19 4.09
C GLN A 146 -14.72 0.97 3.14
N LEU A 147 -13.75 1.88 2.97
CA LEU A 147 -13.88 2.98 2.00
C LEU A 147 -14.04 2.47 0.57
N LYS A 148 -13.32 1.42 0.16
CA LYS A 148 -13.45 0.81 -1.18
C LYS A 148 -14.80 0.14 -1.42
N LEU A 149 -15.43 -0.40 -0.36
CA LEU A 149 -16.74 -1.03 -0.44
C LEU A 149 -17.89 -0.01 -0.49
N SER A 150 -17.64 1.22 -0.04
CA SER A 150 -18.64 2.29 0.03
C SER A 150 -19.30 2.58 -1.33
N PRO A 151 -20.63 2.79 -1.38
CA PRO A 151 -21.33 3.20 -2.60
C PRO A 151 -20.75 4.47 -3.25
N ALA A 152 -20.26 5.41 -2.44
CA ALA A 152 -19.66 6.64 -2.95
C ALA A 152 -18.37 6.37 -3.74
N TYR A 153 -17.51 5.48 -3.24
CA TYR A 153 -16.30 5.07 -3.93
C TYR A 153 -16.63 4.35 -5.25
N LYS A 154 -17.58 3.41 -5.23
CA LYS A 154 -18.05 2.71 -6.44
C LYS A 154 -18.56 3.69 -7.51
N LYS A 155 -19.40 4.65 -7.12
CA LYS A 155 -19.90 5.70 -8.03
C LYS A 155 -18.77 6.59 -8.56
N MET A 156 -17.80 6.97 -7.73
CA MET A 156 -16.65 7.76 -8.17
C MET A 156 -15.86 7.03 -9.28
N ILE A 157 -15.61 5.73 -9.11
CA ILE A 157 -14.93 4.91 -10.13
C ILE A 157 -15.77 4.81 -11.41
N GLU A 158 -17.09 4.59 -11.29
CA GLU A 158 -18.00 4.53 -12.45
C GLU A 158 -18.05 5.85 -13.24
N ILE A 159 -18.08 6.99 -12.54
CA ILE A 159 -18.05 8.33 -13.14
C ILE A 159 -16.71 8.53 -13.86
N GLY A 160 -15.59 8.16 -13.24
CA GLY A 160 -14.26 8.24 -13.86
C GLY A 160 -14.16 7.44 -15.14
N ALA A 161 -14.61 6.18 -15.12
CA ALA A 161 -14.64 5.31 -16.31
C ALA A 161 -15.57 5.84 -17.41
N SER A 162 -16.68 6.47 -17.03
CA SER A 162 -17.61 7.10 -17.96
C SER A 162 -17.02 8.37 -18.58
N LEU A 163 -16.27 9.15 -17.81
CA LEU A 163 -15.59 10.34 -18.29
C LEU A 163 -14.46 9.98 -19.27
N GLU A 164 -13.68 8.94 -18.98
CA GLU A 164 -12.62 8.44 -19.85
C GLU A 164 -13.16 7.88 -21.17
N ARG A 165 -14.29 7.17 -21.15
CA ARG A 165 -14.98 6.74 -22.39
C ARG A 165 -15.51 7.92 -23.18
N LYS A 166 -16.05 8.94 -22.51
CA LYS A 166 -16.53 10.17 -23.14
C LYS A 166 -15.39 11.01 -23.72
N SER A 167 -14.23 11.08 -23.08
CA SER A 167 -13.06 11.77 -23.62
C SER A 167 -12.53 11.06 -24.86
N LYS A 168 -12.38 9.73 -24.81
CA LYS A 168 -11.98 8.92 -25.99
C LYS A 168 -12.99 9.04 -27.14
N SER A 169 -14.28 9.02 -26.86
CA SER A 169 -15.32 9.21 -27.89
C SER A 169 -15.37 10.63 -28.44
N ARG A 170 -15.10 11.66 -27.63
CA ARG A 170 -15.03 13.06 -28.06
C ARG A 170 -13.79 13.31 -28.90
N GLU A 171 -12.67 12.69 -28.55
CA GLU A 171 -11.42 12.73 -29.31
C GLU A 171 -11.62 12.12 -30.69
N ILE A 172 -12.21 10.92 -30.79
CA ILE A 172 -12.57 10.26 -32.07
C ILE A 172 -13.55 11.11 -32.91
N LYS A 173 -14.58 11.71 -32.28
CA LYS A 173 -15.54 12.57 -32.99
C LYS A 173 -14.94 13.90 -33.48
N ASN A 174 -13.87 14.39 -32.87
CA ASN A 174 -13.17 15.57 -33.34
C ASN A 174 -12.21 15.25 -34.48
N THR A 175 -11.77 13.98 -34.63
CA THR A 175 -10.97 13.53 -35.77
C THR A 175 -11.79 13.27 -37.03
N ASP A 176 -13.08 12.95 -36.90
CA ASP A 176 -13.95 12.61 -38.06
C ASP A 176 -14.51 13.84 -38.82
N VAL A 177 -14.34 15.07 -38.32
CA VAL A 177 -14.93 16.30 -38.93
C VAL A 177 -13.90 17.21 -39.59
N GLU A 178 -12.62 16.88 -39.51
CA GLU A 178 -11.61 17.57 -40.28
C GLU A 178 -10.77 16.49 -40.95
N GLU A 179 -10.93 16.37 -42.27
CA GLU A 179 -10.08 15.62 -43.17
C GLU A 179 -8.66 16.24 -43.13
N PHE A 180 -8.01 16.15 -41.97
CA PHE A 180 -6.57 16.18 -41.85
C PHE A 180 -6.11 14.92 -42.57
N THR A 181 -5.93 15.07 -43.88
CA THR A 181 -5.04 14.21 -44.63
C THR A 181 -3.71 14.21 -43.86
N GLU A 182 -3.41 13.09 -43.21
CA GLU A 182 -2.13 12.84 -42.56
C GLU A 182 -1.05 12.90 -43.64
N ILE A 183 -0.55 14.11 -43.90
CA ILE A 183 0.58 14.32 -44.78
C ILE A 183 1.76 13.53 -44.23
N SER A 184 2.23 12.55 -45.01
CA SER A 184 3.40 11.80 -44.60
C SER A 184 4.63 12.72 -44.56
N PHE A 185 5.61 12.40 -43.72
CA PHE A 185 6.87 13.14 -43.67
C PHE A 185 7.54 13.29 -45.06
N GLU A 186 7.40 12.26 -45.91
CA GLU A 186 7.86 12.25 -47.29
C GLU A 186 7.14 13.32 -48.15
N GLU A 187 5.84 13.46 -47.97
CA GLU A 187 5.00 14.42 -48.72
C GLU A 187 5.28 15.86 -48.30
N LEU A 188 5.57 16.08 -47.02
CA LEU A 188 5.96 17.38 -46.47
C LEU A 188 7.31 17.84 -47.06
N LEU A 189 8.30 16.93 -47.11
CA LEU A 189 9.59 17.18 -47.75
C LEU A 189 9.48 17.44 -49.27
N ALA A 190 8.57 16.73 -49.95
CA ALA A 190 8.33 16.93 -51.38
C ALA A 190 7.70 18.30 -51.67
N ARG A 191 6.90 18.83 -50.76
CA ARG A 191 6.31 20.17 -50.85
C ARG A 191 7.36 21.27 -50.63
N GLU A 192 8.24 21.11 -49.65
CA GLU A 192 9.29 22.08 -49.34
C GLU A 192 10.39 22.13 -50.41
N LYS A 193 10.74 21.00 -51.04
CA LYS A 193 11.67 20.97 -52.20
C LYS A 193 11.17 21.76 -53.42
N LYS A 194 9.86 21.97 -53.54
CA LYS A 194 9.26 22.78 -54.61
C LYS A 194 9.21 24.27 -54.26
N ASP A 195 9.63 24.65 -53.06
CA ASP A 195 9.68 26.05 -52.65
C ASP A 195 10.80 26.79 -53.40
N VAL A 196 10.40 27.83 -54.12
CA VAL A 196 11.25 28.69 -54.93
C VAL A 196 12.27 29.44 -54.07
N PHE A 197 11.99 29.57 -52.76
CA PHE A 197 12.91 30.14 -51.77
C PHE A 197 14.28 29.45 -51.78
N TRP A 198 14.33 28.12 -51.94
CA TRP A 198 15.57 27.34 -51.93
C TRP A 198 16.28 27.23 -53.29
N GLN A 199 15.61 27.57 -54.40
CA GLN A 199 16.20 27.48 -55.74
C GLN A 199 17.15 28.65 -56.07
N ARG A 200 17.12 29.74 -55.30
CA ARG A 200 17.82 30.99 -55.65
C ARG A 200 19.27 31.12 -55.17
N CYS A 201 19.82 30.12 -54.48
CA CYS A 201 21.19 30.16 -53.95
C CYS A 201 22.18 29.33 -54.78
N GLY A 202 22.19 29.53 -56.10
CA GLY A 202 23.04 28.78 -57.02
C GLY A 202 23.50 29.57 -58.25
N LYS A 203 24.42 30.52 -58.03
CA LYS A 203 25.35 31.14 -59.01
C LYS A 203 24.82 32.32 -59.85
N SER A 204 25.08 33.53 -59.36
CA SER A 204 25.47 34.67 -60.22
C SER A 204 26.86 35.14 -59.79
N LYS A 205 27.90 34.70 -60.51
CA LYS A 205 29.19 35.44 -60.54
C LYS A 205 29.06 36.50 -61.65
N PRO A 206 29.36 37.78 -61.40
CA PRO A 206 29.43 38.77 -62.47
C PRO A 206 30.77 38.63 -63.23
N PRO A 207 30.82 38.91 -64.54
CA PRO A 207 32.08 39.05 -65.25
C PRO A 207 32.69 40.43 -64.96
N CYS A 208 33.95 40.46 -64.51
CA CYS A 208 34.75 41.69 -64.53
C CYS A 208 35.18 41.98 -65.97
N SER A 209 34.92 43.21 -66.41
CA SER A 209 35.38 43.76 -67.69
C SER A 209 36.89 43.97 -67.70
N GLY A 210 37.51 43.59 -68.81
CA GLY A 210 38.88 43.91 -69.22
C GLY A 210 38.99 43.71 -70.71
#